data_AF-A0A8J6HTB7-F1
#
_entry.id   AF-A0A8J6HTB7-F1
#
_cell.length_a   1.000
_cell.length_b   1.000
_cell.length_c   1.000
_cell.angle_alpha   90.00
_cell.angle_beta   90.00
_cell.angle_gamma   90.00
#
_symmetry.space_group_name_H-M   'P 1'
#
loop_
_entity.id
_entity.type
_entity.pdbx_description
1 polymer ?
#
loop_
_entity_poly.entity_id
_entity_poly.type
_entity_poly.pdbx_seq_one_letter_code
_entity_poly.pdbx_strand_id
1 'polypeptide(L)'
;MDQQKAVLRISLTFFTILGINPFKKLGKIQVSCIISFLLILFVLVFLRFSYEKVTFALISDTFESTFTIVHVLSKFITLTVVKPTLKELLQITNKFWFPSVNPQLRGEVENVLKILRMLLRSFLVFVTVVIVTFAIRPIFDNTLAISCYTPRSIPRVIFIIFNNLVFALSAFAVGSFDMFVCVMVVLISVQFKILNRTISSLDLGKIGTRIDERKCLEKMRECVEQHNFLNT
;
A
#
# COMPACT_ATOMS: atom_id res chain seq x y z
N MET A 1 -2.40 18.34 -10.01
CA MET A 1 -2.93 17.11 -10.66
C MET A 1 -1.84 16.09 -11.00
N ASP A 2 -0.69 16.50 -11.52
CA ASP A 2 0.42 15.57 -11.85
C ASP A 2 1.03 14.89 -10.61
N GLN A 3 1.00 15.56 -9.46
CA GLN A 3 1.45 15.00 -8.19
C GLN A 3 0.64 13.76 -7.79
N GLN A 4 -0.68 13.88 -7.75
CA GLN A 4 -1.61 12.78 -7.47
C GLN A 4 -1.46 11.63 -8.48
N LYS A 5 -1.45 11.93 -9.79
CA LYS A 5 -1.29 10.91 -10.83
C LYS A 5 0.02 10.14 -10.67
N ALA A 6 1.11 10.81 -10.32
CA ALA A 6 2.38 10.11 -10.10
C ALA A 6 2.39 9.27 -8.82
N VAL A 7 1.80 9.78 -7.73
CA VAL A 7 1.64 9.03 -6.47
C VAL A 7 0.87 7.73 -6.73
N LEU A 8 -0.28 7.83 -7.43
CA LEU A 8 -1.08 6.66 -7.81
C LEU A 8 -0.32 5.73 -8.76
N ARG A 9 0.44 6.28 -9.72
CA ARG A 9 1.24 5.47 -10.65
C ARG A 9 2.28 4.64 -9.91
N ILE A 10 2.94 5.20 -8.89
CA ILE A 10 3.90 4.47 -8.07
C ILE A 10 3.21 3.27 -7.42
N SER A 11 2.07 3.46 -6.76
CA SER A 11 1.31 2.35 -6.14
C SER A 11 0.87 1.29 -7.16
N LEU A 12 0.44 1.70 -8.35
CA LEU A 12 0.02 0.78 -9.43
C LEU A 12 1.17 -0.05 -10.03
N THR A 13 2.40 0.48 -10.01
CA THR A 13 3.58 -0.29 -10.44
C THR A 13 3.77 -1.51 -9.56
N PHE A 14 3.61 -1.39 -8.23
CA PHE A 14 3.70 -2.52 -7.30
C PHE A 14 2.62 -3.57 -7.57
N PHE A 15 1.38 -3.13 -7.76
CA PHE A 15 0.30 -4.06 -8.09
C PHE A 15 0.53 -4.77 -9.43
N THR A 16 1.25 -4.14 -10.37
CA THR A 16 1.63 -4.78 -11.63
C THR A 16 2.67 -5.88 -11.40
N ILE A 17 3.71 -5.60 -10.60
CA ILE A 17 4.74 -6.57 -10.24
C ILE A 17 4.13 -7.80 -9.58
N LEU A 18 3.09 -7.61 -8.76
CA LEU A 18 2.39 -8.67 -8.03
C LEU A 18 1.27 -9.37 -8.82
N GLY A 19 0.99 -8.96 -10.06
CA GLY A 19 -0.08 -9.54 -10.88
C GLY A 19 -1.51 -9.15 -10.47
N ILE A 20 -1.66 -8.18 -9.57
CA ILE A 20 -2.92 -7.74 -8.97
C ILE A 20 -3.37 -6.34 -9.44
N ASN A 21 -2.76 -5.79 -10.48
CA ASN A 21 -3.12 -4.47 -11.01
C ASN A 21 -4.64 -4.38 -11.30
N PRO A 22 -5.37 -3.44 -10.68
CA PRO A 22 -6.83 -3.33 -10.78
C PRO A 22 -7.33 -3.05 -12.20
N PHE A 23 -6.50 -2.45 -13.06
CA PHE A 23 -6.84 -2.14 -14.45
C PHE A 23 -6.47 -3.24 -15.45
N LYS A 24 -5.75 -4.29 -15.02
CA LYS A 24 -5.36 -5.42 -15.87
C LYS A 24 -6.10 -6.69 -15.46
N LYS A 25 -6.15 -7.69 -16.35
CA LYS A 25 -6.63 -9.04 -15.98
C LYS A 25 -5.77 -9.57 -14.82
N LEU A 26 -6.40 -10.29 -13.89
CA LEU A 26 -5.68 -10.89 -12.75
C LEU A 26 -4.69 -11.92 -13.28
N GLY A 27 -3.43 -11.82 -12.86
CA GLY A 27 -2.40 -12.81 -13.16
C GLY A 27 -2.63 -14.08 -12.35
N LYS A 28 -3.67 -14.86 -12.66
CA LYS A 28 -4.11 -16.02 -11.86
C LYS A 28 -2.96 -16.99 -11.55
N ILE A 29 -2.12 -17.28 -12.54
CA ILE A 29 -0.95 -18.15 -12.39
C ILE A 29 0.04 -17.52 -11.41
N GLN A 30 0.40 -16.26 -11.60
CA GLN A 30 1.34 -15.54 -10.74
C GLN A 30 0.85 -15.46 -9.29
N VAL A 31 -0.41 -15.09 -9.07
CA VAL A 31 -1.04 -15.01 -7.74
C VAL A 31 -1.06 -16.40 -7.07
N SER A 32 -1.43 -17.44 -7.82
CA SER A 32 -1.42 -18.81 -7.33
C SER A 32 -0.02 -19.28 -6.93
N CYS A 33 1.00 -18.97 -7.75
CA CYS A 33 2.40 -19.28 -7.44
C CYS A 33 2.87 -18.59 -6.16
N ILE A 34 2.58 -17.28 -5.99
CA ILE A 34 2.95 -16.52 -4.78
C ILE A 34 2.31 -17.15 -3.54
N ILE A 35 1.00 -17.43 -3.57
CA ILE A 35 0.31 -18.07 -2.44
C ILE A 35 0.90 -19.45 -2.15
N SER A 36 1.14 -20.26 -3.18
CA SER A 36 1.71 -21.59 -3.03
C SER A 36 3.10 -21.55 -2.39
N PHE A 37 3.96 -20.63 -2.82
CA PHE A 37 5.30 -20.48 -2.23
C PHE A 37 5.26 -20.02 -0.78
N LEU A 38 4.33 -19.11 -0.43
CA LEU A 38 4.12 -18.69 0.96
C LEU A 38 3.62 -19.85 1.83
N LEU A 39 2.70 -20.67 1.34
CA LEU A 39 2.19 -21.85 2.05
C LEU A 39 3.28 -22.92 2.22
N ILE A 40 4.11 -23.14 1.20
CA ILE A 40 5.27 -24.03 1.32
C ILE A 40 6.21 -23.54 2.43
N LEU A 41 6.54 -22.25 2.45
CA LEU A 41 7.36 -21.68 3.53
C LEU A 41 6.67 -21.81 4.89
N PHE A 42 5.36 -21.60 4.97
CA PHE A 42 4.61 -21.75 6.21
C PHE A 42 4.76 -23.17 6.79
N VAL A 43 4.61 -24.20 5.95
CA VAL A 43 4.83 -25.59 6.37
C VAL A 43 6.28 -25.80 6.81
N LEU A 44 7.26 -25.29 6.06
CA LEU A 44 8.68 -25.42 6.40
C LEU A 44 9.05 -24.72 7.71
N VAL A 45 8.38 -23.62 8.06
CA VAL A 45 8.54 -22.95 9.36
C VAL A 45 8.13 -23.88 10.50
N PHE A 46 6.97 -24.56 10.39
CA PHE A 46 6.52 -25.50 11.42
C PHE A 46 7.32 -26.80 11.47
N LEU A 47 7.82 -27.29 10.33
CA LEU A 47 8.67 -28.49 10.29
C LEU A 47 9.97 -28.33 11.10
N ARG A 48 10.38 -27.10 11.42
CA ARG A 48 11.52 -26.88 12.33
C ARG A 48 11.32 -27.56 13.68
N PHE A 49 10.10 -27.57 14.23
CA PHE A 49 9.81 -28.25 15.50
C PHE A 49 10.03 -29.77 15.44
N SER A 50 9.92 -30.36 14.26
CA SER A 50 10.10 -31.80 14.06
C SER A 50 11.57 -32.19 13.84
N TYR A 51 12.39 -31.28 13.32
CA TYR A 51 13.77 -31.58 12.88
C TYR A 51 14.87 -30.85 13.67
N GLU A 52 14.53 -29.83 14.45
CA GLU A 52 15.46 -29.07 15.29
C GLU A 52 15.14 -29.26 16.78
N LYS A 53 16.16 -29.10 17.64
CA LYS A 53 15.95 -29.17 19.09
C LYS A 53 15.11 -27.98 19.55
N VAL A 54 14.03 -28.27 20.27
CA VAL A 54 13.16 -27.23 20.82
C VAL A 54 13.93 -26.40 21.84
N THR A 55 14.14 -25.14 21.50
CA THR A 55 14.77 -24.12 22.35
C THR A 55 13.89 -22.87 22.36
N PHE A 56 14.07 -22.00 23.34
CA PHE A 56 13.34 -20.73 23.37
C PHE A 56 13.61 -19.88 22.11
N ALA A 57 14.86 -19.86 21.64
CA ALA A 57 15.25 -19.19 20.40
C ALA A 57 14.48 -19.75 19.19
N LEU A 58 14.41 -21.08 19.06
CA LEU A 58 13.65 -21.73 18.00
C LEU A 58 12.18 -21.30 18.01
N ILE A 59 11.56 -21.31 19.19
CA ILE A 59 10.16 -20.92 19.37
C ILE A 59 9.96 -19.47 18.93
N SER A 60 10.80 -18.54 19.40
CA SER A 60 10.75 -17.13 19.06
C SER A 60 10.87 -16.90 17.55
N ASP A 61 11.90 -17.45 16.91
CA ASP A 61 12.15 -17.30 15.46
C ASP A 61 10.99 -17.86 14.63
N THR A 62 10.41 -18.97 15.10
CA THR A 62 9.30 -19.63 14.43
C THR A 62 8.05 -18.77 14.51
N PHE A 63 7.73 -18.21 15.69
CA PHE A 63 6.62 -17.28 15.84
C PHE A 63 6.79 -16.01 14.99
N GLU A 64 7.98 -15.41 14.98
CA GLU A 64 8.28 -14.25 14.13
C GLU A 64 8.02 -14.56 12.64
N SER A 65 8.53 -15.70 12.17
CA SER A 65 8.33 -16.15 10.78
C SER A 65 6.87 -16.45 10.47
N THR A 66 6.15 -17.13 11.38
CA THR A 66 4.73 -17.43 11.25
C THR A 66 3.90 -16.15 11.17
N PHE A 67 4.09 -15.20 12.08
CA PHE A 67 3.37 -13.92 12.05
C PHE A 67 3.67 -13.13 10.79
N THR A 68 4.94 -13.12 10.34
CA THR A 68 5.33 -12.49 9.09
C THR A 68 4.57 -13.09 7.91
N ILE A 69 4.54 -14.42 7.77
CA ILE A 69 3.83 -15.08 6.66
C ILE A 69 2.32 -14.81 6.73
N VAL A 70 1.70 -14.90 7.92
CA VAL A 70 0.27 -14.62 8.10
C VAL A 70 -0.06 -13.16 7.73
N HIS A 71 0.78 -12.21 8.15
CA HIS A 71 0.64 -10.79 7.83
C HIS A 71 0.77 -10.52 6.32
N VAL A 72 1.69 -11.21 5.64
CA VAL A 72 1.84 -11.10 4.18
C VAL A 72 0.63 -11.71 3.46
N LEU A 73 0.22 -12.92 3.86
CA LEU A 73 -0.90 -13.63 3.24
C LEU A 73 -2.20 -12.84 3.41
N SER A 74 -2.49 -12.33 4.60
CA SER A 74 -3.71 -11.54 4.84
C SER A 74 -3.78 -10.34 3.90
N LYS A 75 -2.72 -9.52 3.84
CA LYS A 75 -2.66 -8.36 2.94
C LYS A 75 -2.74 -8.73 1.47
N PHE A 76 -2.02 -9.78 1.05
CA PHE A 76 -2.01 -10.20 -0.35
C PHE A 76 -3.38 -10.75 -0.80
N ILE A 77 -4.01 -11.57 0.04
CA ILE A 77 -5.36 -12.08 -0.19
C ILE A 77 -6.36 -10.92 -0.22
N THR A 78 -6.27 -9.98 0.73
CA THR A 78 -7.11 -8.78 0.74
C THR A 78 -6.97 -8.01 -0.57
N LEU A 79 -5.76 -7.70 -1.03
CA LEU A 79 -5.53 -7.01 -2.32
C LEU A 79 -6.13 -7.76 -3.51
N THR A 80 -6.12 -9.09 -3.46
CA THR A 80 -6.64 -9.94 -4.53
C THR A 80 -8.17 -9.94 -4.54
N VAL A 81 -8.78 -10.09 -3.37
CA VAL A 81 -10.25 -10.15 -3.19
C VAL A 81 -10.89 -8.79 -3.45
N VAL A 82 -10.33 -7.72 -2.87
CA VAL A 82 -10.88 -6.36 -2.98
C VAL A 82 -10.48 -5.65 -4.27
N LYS A 83 -9.82 -6.34 -5.21
CA LYS A 83 -9.36 -5.77 -6.48
C LYS A 83 -10.46 -4.99 -7.26
N PRO A 84 -11.71 -5.46 -7.37
CA PRO A 84 -12.77 -4.68 -8.01
C PRO A 84 -13.02 -3.35 -7.31
N THR A 85 -13.10 -3.37 -5.98
CA THR A 85 -13.25 -2.18 -5.14
C THR A 85 -12.06 -1.24 -5.28
N LEU A 86 -10.82 -1.75 -5.35
CA LEU A 86 -9.63 -0.92 -5.61
C LEU A 86 -9.71 -0.19 -6.95
N LYS A 87 -10.23 -0.86 -7.98
CA LYS A 87 -10.43 -0.25 -9.31
C LYS A 87 -11.43 0.90 -9.22
N GLU A 88 -12.56 0.68 -8.55
CA GLU A 88 -13.59 1.69 -8.35
C GLU A 88 -13.06 2.88 -7.54
N LEU A 89 -12.39 2.63 -6.41
CA LEU A 89 -11.75 3.66 -5.59
C LEU A 89 -10.78 4.52 -6.40
N LEU A 90 -9.97 3.90 -7.26
CA LEU A 90 -9.05 4.63 -8.13
C LEU A 90 -9.76 5.45 -9.20
N GLN A 91 -10.89 4.97 -9.72
CA GLN A 91 -11.72 5.73 -10.66
C GLN A 91 -12.39 6.94 -9.98
N ILE A 92 -12.89 6.76 -8.76
CA ILE A 92 -13.45 7.82 -7.91
C ILE A 92 -12.36 8.84 -7.57
N THR A 93 -11.17 8.39 -7.21
CA THR A 93 -10.01 9.23 -6.90
C THR A 93 -9.63 10.17 -8.06
N ASN A 94 -9.81 9.74 -9.31
CA ASN A 94 -9.57 10.60 -10.48
C ASN A 94 -10.58 11.76 -10.62
N LYS A 95 -11.73 11.68 -9.94
CA LYS A 95 -12.78 12.71 -9.93
C LYS A 95 -12.67 13.68 -8.74
N PHE A 96 -11.63 13.56 -7.91
CA PHE A 96 -11.44 14.40 -6.73
C PHE A 96 -11.42 15.90 -7.07
N TRP A 97 -12.07 16.71 -6.22
CA TRP A 97 -12.38 18.13 -6.44
C TRP A 97 -11.18 19.06 -6.19
N PHE A 98 -10.05 18.77 -6.81
CA PHE A 98 -8.88 19.65 -6.83
C PHE A 98 -8.99 20.89 -7.73
N PRO A 99 -9.76 20.91 -8.85
CA PRO A 99 -9.74 22.04 -9.79
C PRO A 99 -10.46 23.32 -9.33
N SER A 100 -11.43 23.26 -8.41
CA SER A 100 -12.23 24.42 -7.96
C SER A 100 -11.59 25.18 -6.78
N VAL A 101 -10.35 24.83 -6.43
CA VAL A 101 -9.72 25.26 -5.18
C VAL A 101 -8.97 26.58 -5.37
N ASN A 102 -9.18 27.53 -4.43
CA ASN A 102 -8.43 28.79 -4.31
C ASN A 102 -6.90 28.55 -4.46
N PRO A 103 -6.16 29.42 -5.18
CA PRO A 103 -4.72 29.30 -5.38
C PRO A 103 -3.90 28.96 -4.12
N GLN A 104 -4.25 29.53 -2.96
CA GLN A 104 -3.54 29.26 -1.70
C GLN A 104 -3.72 27.81 -1.24
N LEU A 105 -4.97 27.32 -1.24
CA LEU A 105 -5.28 25.94 -0.84
C LEU A 105 -4.71 24.93 -1.84
N ARG A 106 -4.63 25.29 -3.13
CA ARG A 106 -3.95 24.48 -4.15
C ARG A 106 -2.48 24.28 -3.83
N GLY A 107 -1.76 25.34 -3.42
CA GLY A 107 -0.36 25.25 -3.00
C GLY A 107 -0.15 24.33 -1.81
N GLU A 108 -1.02 24.41 -0.79
CA GLU A 108 -0.97 23.49 0.36
C GLU A 108 -1.17 22.03 -0.05
N VAL A 109 -2.17 21.75 -0.90
CA VAL A 109 -2.45 20.41 -1.41
C VAL A 109 -1.27 19.87 -2.21
N GLU A 110 -0.70 20.67 -3.10
CA GLU A 110 0.44 20.27 -3.92
C GLU A 110 1.67 19.97 -3.06
N ASN A 111 1.89 20.73 -1.97
CA ASN A 111 2.95 20.45 -1.00
C ASN A 111 2.71 19.12 -0.26
N VAL A 112 1.50 18.86 0.20
CA VAL A 112 1.16 17.57 0.85
C VAL A 112 1.41 16.40 -0.11
N LEU A 113 0.98 16.51 -1.37
CA LEU A 113 1.21 15.45 -2.36
C LEU A 113 2.69 15.28 -2.72
N LYS A 114 3.47 16.37 -2.72
CA LYS A 114 4.92 16.32 -2.94
C LYS A 114 5.64 15.60 -1.80
N ILE A 115 5.26 15.88 -0.55
CA ILE A 115 5.76 15.18 0.64
C ILE A 115 5.37 13.70 0.57
N LEU A 116 4.10 13.38 0.28
CA LEU A 116 3.65 12.00 0.12
C LEU A 116 4.45 11.26 -0.96
N ARG A 117 4.72 11.90 -2.11
CA ARG A 117 5.56 11.32 -3.17
C ARG A 117 6.99 11.06 -2.67
N MET A 118 7.56 11.99 -1.90
CA MET A 118 8.89 11.81 -1.31
C MET A 118 8.91 10.62 -0.34
N LEU A 119 7.93 10.55 0.57
CA LEU A 119 7.78 9.44 1.52
C LEU A 119 7.66 8.10 0.82
N LEU A 120 6.85 8.01 -0.25
CA LEU A 120 6.74 6.80 -1.05
C LEU A 120 8.07 6.39 -1.67
N ARG A 121 8.83 7.34 -2.24
CA ARG A 121 10.15 7.03 -2.80
C ARG A 121 11.14 6.58 -1.73
N SER A 122 11.16 7.25 -0.59
CA SER A 122 12.00 6.86 0.54
C SER A 122 11.65 5.46 1.03
N PHE A 123 10.35 5.14 1.14
CA PHE A 123 9.88 3.80 1.49
C PHE A 123 10.41 2.73 0.54
N LEU A 124 10.46 3.00 -0.77
CA LEU A 124 11.05 2.05 -1.73
C LEU A 124 12.54 1.82 -1.53
N VAL A 125 13.27 2.88 -1.19
CA VAL A 125 14.70 2.77 -0.85
C VAL A 125 14.84 1.88 0.39
N PHE A 126 14.05 2.12 1.44
CA PHE A 126 14.06 1.29 2.64
C PHE A 126 13.73 -0.17 2.37
N VAL A 127 12.66 -0.46 1.62
CA VAL A 127 12.30 -1.83 1.23
C VAL A 127 13.43 -2.51 0.46
N THR A 128 14.07 -1.78 -0.47
CA THR A 128 15.19 -2.32 -1.25
C THR A 128 16.39 -2.63 -0.35
N VAL A 129 16.74 -1.72 0.56
CA VAL A 129 17.83 -1.92 1.53
C VAL A 129 17.55 -3.13 2.43
N VAL A 130 16.31 -3.28 2.91
CA VAL A 130 15.89 -4.45 3.71
C VAL A 130 16.06 -5.72 2.90
N ILE A 131 15.54 -5.79 1.67
CA ILE A 131 15.68 -6.98 0.81
C ILE A 131 17.15 -7.33 0.61
N VAL A 132 18.01 -6.35 0.29
CA VAL A 132 19.44 -6.59 0.10
C VAL A 132 20.10 -7.09 1.39
N THR A 133 19.79 -6.48 2.53
CA THR A 133 20.34 -6.87 3.83
C THR A 133 19.99 -8.31 4.18
N PHE A 134 18.73 -8.71 3.98
CA PHE A 134 18.31 -10.09 4.21
C PHE A 134 18.86 -11.06 3.16
N ALA A 135 19.06 -10.61 1.92
CA ALA A 135 19.64 -11.44 0.87
C ALA A 135 21.11 -11.78 1.09
N ILE A 136 21.89 -10.88 1.70
CA ILE A 136 23.31 -11.10 2.03
C ILE A 136 23.50 -11.85 3.35
N ARG A 137 22.51 -11.85 4.24
CA ARG A 137 22.57 -12.48 5.56
C ARG A 137 23.05 -13.95 5.54
N PRO A 138 22.63 -14.81 4.59
CA PRO A 138 23.10 -16.20 4.52
C PRO A 138 24.61 -16.36 4.28
N ILE A 139 25.29 -15.32 3.77
CA ILE A 139 26.73 -15.32 3.49
C ILE A 139 27.54 -15.18 4.79
N PHE A 140 27.02 -14.41 5.76
CA PHE A 140 27.71 -14.14 7.03
C PHE A 140 27.36 -15.15 8.11
N ASP A 141 26.07 -15.35 8.36
CA ASP A 141 25.60 -16.07 9.55
C ASP A 141 24.93 -17.41 9.22
N ASN A 142 24.95 -17.83 7.96
CA ASN A 142 24.26 -19.03 7.47
C ASN A 142 22.74 -19.06 7.72
N THR A 143 22.15 -17.98 8.25
CA THR A 143 20.72 -17.82 8.51
C THR A 143 19.95 -17.40 7.27
N LEU A 144 18.72 -17.90 7.14
CA LEU A 144 17.81 -17.57 6.05
C LEU A 144 17.08 -16.25 6.31
N ALA A 145 16.46 -15.68 5.27
CA ALA A 145 15.66 -14.47 5.41
C ALA A 145 14.35 -14.72 6.17
N ILE A 146 13.71 -15.86 5.88
CA ILE A 146 12.61 -16.43 6.68
C ILE A 146 13.14 -17.69 7.34
N SER A 147 13.12 -17.72 8.67
CA SER A 147 13.68 -18.82 9.48
C SER A 147 12.81 -20.07 9.35
N CYS A 148 13.18 -20.98 8.45
CA CYS A 148 12.44 -22.21 8.15
C CYS A 148 13.37 -23.43 8.03
N TYR A 149 12.78 -24.62 8.08
CA TYR A 149 13.50 -25.88 7.87
C TYR A 149 14.05 -25.95 6.43
N THR A 150 15.32 -26.34 6.29
CA THR A 150 15.95 -26.56 4.99
C THR A 150 15.95 -28.06 4.65
N PRO A 151 15.22 -28.50 3.61
CA PRO A 151 15.20 -29.90 3.22
C PRO A 151 16.58 -30.39 2.76
N ARG A 152 17.05 -31.52 3.29
CA ARG A 152 18.36 -32.10 2.94
C ARG A 152 18.50 -32.47 1.46
N SER A 153 17.39 -32.79 0.80
CA SER A 153 17.36 -33.19 -0.61
C SER A 153 17.57 -32.04 -1.59
N ILE A 154 17.50 -30.78 -1.13
CA ILE A 154 17.62 -29.60 -1.99
C ILE A 154 18.99 -28.94 -1.75
N PRO A 155 19.76 -28.64 -2.82
CA PRO A 155 21.00 -27.90 -2.68
C PRO A 155 20.78 -26.56 -1.96
N ARG A 156 21.58 -26.30 -0.93
CA ARG A 156 21.41 -25.14 -0.03
C ARG A 156 21.36 -23.80 -0.76
N VAL A 157 22.19 -23.63 -1.79
CA VAL A 157 22.23 -22.41 -2.62
C VAL A 157 20.89 -22.17 -3.31
N ILE A 158 20.27 -23.23 -3.86
CA ILE A 158 18.96 -23.14 -4.52
C ILE A 158 17.89 -22.75 -3.49
N PHE A 159 17.93 -23.34 -2.29
CA PHE A 159 16.98 -23.03 -1.24
C PHE A 159 17.11 -21.59 -0.72
N ILE A 160 18.33 -21.08 -0.59
CA ILE A 160 18.58 -19.67 -0.23
C ILE A 160 17.97 -18.74 -1.28
N ILE A 161 18.17 -19.01 -2.57
CA ILE A 161 17.59 -18.22 -3.66
C ILE A 161 16.06 -18.22 -3.57
N PHE A 162 15.45 -19.40 -3.37
CA PHE A 162 14.01 -19.52 -3.18
C PHE A 162 13.52 -18.70 -1.98
N ASN A 163 14.12 -18.87 -0.81
CA ASN A 163 13.74 -18.19 0.42
C ASN A 163 13.83 -16.66 0.26
N ASN A 164 14.93 -16.16 -0.32
CA ASN A 164 15.12 -14.73 -0.59
C ASN A 164 14.12 -14.18 -1.63
N LEU A 165 13.81 -14.96 -2.68
CA LEU A 165 12.82 -14.56 -3.68
C LEU A 165 11.44 -14.40 -3.04
N VAL A 166 11.02 -15.36 -2.23
CA VAL A 166 9.71 -15.30 -1.55
C VAL A 166 9.69 -14.18 -0.52
N PHE A 167 10.78 -13.96 0.21
CA PHE A 167 10.90 -12.81 1.13
C PHE A 167 10.78 -11.47 0.39
N ALA A 168 11.45 -11.31 -0.75
CA ALA A 168 11.37 -10.09 -1.56
C ALA A 168 9.94 -9.86 -2.08
N LEU A 169 9.27 -10.90 -2.60
CA LEU A 169 7.87 -10.82 -3.03
C LEU A 169 6.94 -10.46 -1.87
N SER A 170 7.19 -11.01 -0.68
CA SER A 170 6.46 -10.72 0.55
C SER A 170 6.59 -9.25 0.97
N ALA A 171 7.82 -8.72 0.93
CA ALA A 171 8.10 -7.32 1.21
C ALA A 171 7.39 -6.39 0.22
N PHE A 172 7.38 -6.73 -1.08
CA PHE A 172 6.60 -5.98 -2.07
C PHE A 172 5.09 -6.08 -1.85
N ALA A 173 4.56 -7.25 -1.48
CA ALA A 173 3.13 -7.43 -1.20
C ALA A 173 2.67 -6.54 -0.04
N VAL A 174 3.34 -6.64 1.11
CA VAL A 174 3.04 -5.82 2.30
C VAL A 174 3.23 -4.34 2.00
N GLY A 175 4.37 -3.96 1.42
CA GLY A 175 4.66 -2.57 1.09
C GLY A 175 3.65 -1.98 0.11
N SER A 176 3.20 -2.75 -0.87
CA SER A 176 2.19 -2.29 -1.84
C SER A 176 0.84 -1.99 -1.18
N PHE A 177 0.41 -2.84 -0.23
CA PHE A 177 -0.82 -2.62 0.52
C PHE A 177 -0.71 -1.38 1.39
N ASP A 178 0.34 -1.29 2.22
CA ASP A 178 0.51 -0.20 3.18
C ASP A 178 0.68 1.15 2.49
N MET A 179 1.48 1.21 1.43
CA MET A 179 1.61 2.41 0.62
C MET A 179 0.28 2.82 -0.02
N PHE A 180 -0.48 1.86 -0.56
CA PHE A 180 -1.76 2.16 -1.18
C PHE A 180 -2.76 2.71 -0.16
N VAL A 181 -2.91 2.06 1.00
CA VAL A 181 -3.80 2.51 2.08
C VAL A 181 -3.37 3.88 2.57
N CYS A 182 -2.07 4.10 2.81
CA CYS A 182 -1.54 5.41 3.21
C CYS A 182 -1.87 6.49 2.19
N VAL A 183 -1.67 6.23 0.89
CA VAL A 183 -2.03 7.15 -0.18
C VAL A 183 -3.52 7.49 -0.13
N MET A 184 -4.39 6.48 -0.04
CA MET A 184 -5.84 6.70 -0.01
C MET A 184 -6.26 7.52 1.21
N VAL A 185 -5.74 7.19 2.40
CA VAL A 185 -6.02 7.94 3.63
C VAL A 185 -5.59 9.41 3.51
N VAL A 186 -4.39 9.67 2.96
CA VAL A 186 -3.92 11.04 2.76
C VAL A 186 -4.79 11.77 1.74
N LEU A 187 -5.17 11.13 0.63
CA LEU A 187 -6.01 11.77 -0.37
C LEU A 187 -7.41 12.10 0.18
N ILE A 188 -8.02 11.19 0.95
CA ILE A 188 -9.30 11.41 1.64
C ILE A 188 -9.17 12.56 2.65
N SER A 189 -8.10 12.55 3.46
CA SER A 189 -7.84 13.62 4.44
C SER A 189 -7.72 14.98 3.78
N VAL A 190 -7.07 15.04 2.61
CA VAL A 190 -6.98 16.26 1.81
C VAL A 190 -8.35 16.69 1.29
N GLN A 191 -9.20 15.78 0.82
CA GLN A 191 -10.56 16.12 0.39
C GLN A 191 -11.39 16.71 1.54
N PHE A 192 -11.34 16.12 2.74
CA PHE A 192 -12.01 16.68 3.92
C PHE A 192 -11.47 18.06 4.30
N LYS A 193 -10.15 18.27 4.20
CA LYS A 193 -9.53 19.58 4.45
C LYS A 193 -10.02 20.63 3.45
N ILE A 194 -10.16 20.26 2.17
CA ILE A 194 -10.73 21.13 1.14
C ILE A 194 -12.17 21.48 1.51
N LEU A 195 -13.02 20.49 1.79
CA LEU A 195 -14.42 20.71 2.17
C LEU A 195 -14.55 21.64 3.39
N ASN A 196 -13.78 21.39 4.46
CA ASN A 196 -13.80 22.22 5.67
C ASN A 196 -13.42 23.68 5.38
N ARG A 197 -12.44 23.90 4.50
CA ARG A 197 -12.05 25.24 4.08
C ARG A 197 -13.12 25.91 3.21
N THR A 198 -13.76 25.16 2.31
CA THR A 198 -14.86 25.67 1.48
C THR A 198 -16.02 26.13 2.38
N ILE A 199 -16.43 25.29 3.34
CA ILE A 199 -17.46 25.62 4.34
C ILE A 199 -17.07 26.86 5.15
N SER A 200 -15.83 26.91 5.66
CA SER A 200 -15.34 28.07 6.44
C SER A 200 -15.26 29.36 5.62
N SER A 201 -15.24 29.26 4.29
CA SER A 201 -15.23 30.41 3.38
C SER A 201 -16.63 30.93 3.01
N LEU A 202 -17.69 30.28 3.49
CA LEU A 202 -19.07 30.74 3.36
C LEU A 202 -19.28 31.90 4.35
N ASP A 203 -19.13 33.13 3.87
CA ASP A 203 -19.33 34.34 4.66
C ASP A 203 -20.79 34.82 4.50
N LEU A 204 -21.69 34.20 5.28
CA LEU A 204 -23.12 34.54 5.28
C LEU A 204 -23.40 35.96 5.79
N GLY A 205 -22.44 36.57 6.52
CA GLY A 205 -22.57 37.92 7.08
C GLY A 205 -22.24 39.05 6.11
N LYS A 206 -21.63 38.75 4.94
CA LYS A 206 -21.26 39.74 3.92
C LYS A 206 -22.20 39.77 2.70
N ILE A 207 -23.37 39.13 2.78
CA ILE A 207 -24.35 39.14 1.70
C ILE A 207 -25.05 40.51 1.66
N GLY A 208 -24.47 41.46 0.94
CA GLY A 208 -25.03 42.79 0.73
C GLY A 208 -25.72 42.96 -0.62
N THR A 209 -25.38 42.13 -1.62
CA THR A 209 -25.90 42.23 -2.98
C THR A 209 -26.40 40.89 -3.53
N ARG A 210 -27.27 40.93 -4.55
CA ARG A 210 -27.71 39.73 -5.30
C ARG A 210 -26.56 38.94 -5.94
N ILE A 211 -25.44 39.61 -6.23
CA ILE A 211 -24.25 38.96 -6.80
C ILE A 211 -23.55 38.14 -5.71
N ASP A 212 -23.48 38.66 -4.49
CA ASP A 212 -22.88 37.96 -3.35
C ASP A 212 -23.74 36.78 -2.90
N GLU A 213 -25.07 36.94 -2.94
CA GLU A 213 -26.03 35.86 -2.70
C GLU A 213 -25.83 34.71 -3.70
N ARG A 214 -25.71 35.02 -5.00
CA ARG A 214 -25.48 34.02 -6.04
C ARG A 214 -24.15 33.27 -5.85
N LYS A 215 -23.07 33.99 -5.54
CA LYS A 215 -21.76 33.39 -5.25
C LYS A 215 -21.80 32.50 -4.00
N CYS A 216 -22.56 32.90 -2.98
CA CYS A 216 -22.75 32.09 -1.77
C CYS A 216 -23.52 30.80 -2.07
N LEU A 217 -24.61 30.89 -2.83
CA LEU A 217 -25.39 29.72 -3.29
C LEU A 217 -24.55 28.76 -4.13
N GLU A 218 -23.71 29.27 -5.03
CA GLU A 218 -22.78 28.45 -5.83
C GLU A 218 -21.79 27.70 -4.92
N LYS A 219 -21.16 28.37 -3.95
CA LYS A 219 -20.26 27.71 -3.00
C LYS A 219 -20.97 26.71 -2.08
N MET A 220 -22.21 26.99 -1.65
CA MET A 220 -23.01 26.05 -0.87
C MET A 220 -23.32 24.80 -1.68
N ARG A 221 -23.68 24.98 -2.96
CA ARG A 221 -23.89 23.86 -3.88
C ARG A 221 -22.61 23.03 -4.07
N GLU A 222 -21.46 23.66 -4.24
CA GLU A 222 -20.16 22.96 -4.28
C GLU A 222 -19.90 22.18 -3.00
N CYS A 223 -20.19 22.73 -1.82
CA CYS A 223 -20.06 22.01 -0.55
C CYS A 223 -20.97 20.78 -0.47
N VAL A 224 -22.23 20.91 -0.92
CA VAL A 224 -23.20 19.80 -0.94
C VAL A 224 -22.74 18.72 -1.92
N GLU A 225 -22.27 19.09 -3.11
CA GLU A 225 -21.75 18.15 -4.11
C GLU A 225 -20.47 17.44 -3.61
N GLN A 226 -19.56 18.16 -2.95
CA GLN A 226 -18.37 17.57 -2.31
C GLN A 226 -18.73 16.64 -1.13
N HIS A 227 -19.69 17.02 -0.29
CA HIS A 227 -20.16 16.19 0.82
C HIS A 227 -20.83 14.91 0.32
N ASN A 228 -21.73 15.01 -0.66
CA ASN A 228 -22.37 13.86 -1.29
C ASN A 228 -21.34 12.92 -1.89
N PHE A 229 -20.33 13.45 -2.59
CA PHE A 229 -19.22 12.67 -3.12
C PHE A 229 -18.44 11.88 -2.06
N LEU A 230 -18.27 12.44 -0.85
CA LEU A 230 -17.56 11.76 0.25
C LEU A 230 -18.43 10.74 1.00
N ASN A 231 -19.76 10.84 0.90
CA ASN A 231 -20.71 9.92 1.52
C ASN A 231 -21.19 8.78 0.61
N THR A 232 -20.78 8.78 -0.68
CA THR A 232 -21.13 7.74 -1.66
C THR A 232 -20.04 6.68 -1.71
#